data_AF-A0A4R7VV31-F1
#
_entry.id   AF-A0A4R7VV31-F1
#
_cell.length_a   1.000
_cell.length_b   1.000
_cell.length_c   1.000
_cell.angle_alpha   90.00
_cell.angle_beta   90.00
_cell.angle_gamma   90.00
#
_symmetry.space_group_name_H-M   'P 1'
#
loop_
_entity.id
_entity.type
_entity.pdbx_description
1 polymer ?
#
loop_
_entity_poly.entity_id
_entity_poly.type
_entity_poly.pdbx_seq_one_letter_code
_entity_poly.pdbx_strand_id
1 'polypeptide(L)'
;MLHMMLPLDKHFDSGFGAVADSFKNAADALEDAIEKPSLNPHLPVSFLYRHAIELYLKSGIITLHRKFNIPYGDITSTGEPCVPVKGKWCKIHTVHSLQPLYAHLRSTLDSLNDTLSPIPNTDWTLPPELDQWIIAIEETDSSSTFFRYPVTKDKKKDQEKSTIHREDVDQMLSKMHGNGPRVKALLMLDGNDNIVEAFSHDDTRAKEIVGTLKQTAELFYCLRAMMSFVLAGGR
;
A
#
# COMPACT_ATOMS: atom_id res chain seq x y z
N MET A 1 14.78 -20.45 -7.92
CA MET A 1 15.88 -19.80 -8.67
C MET A 1 15.54 -19.56 -10.14
N LEU A 2 14.98 -20.55 -10.86
CA LEU A 2 14.61 -20.41 -12.28
C LEU A 2 13.70 -19.18 -12.55
N HIS A 3 12.69 -18.94 -11.70
CA HIS A 3 11.80 -17.77 -11.78
C HIS A 3 12.54 -16.43 -11.79
N MET A 4 13.58 -16.26 -10.98
CA MET A 4 14.34 -15.00 -10.90
C MET A 4 15.14 -14.70 -12.17
N MET A 5 15.37 -15.71 -13.02
CA MET A 5 16.14 -15.60 -14.26
C MET A 5 15.26 -15.57 -15.51
N LEU A 6 13.96 -15.82 -15.36
CA LEU A 6 13.00 -15.69 -16.45
C LEU A 6 12.65 -14.21 -16.68
N PRO A 7 12.45 -13.79 -17.94
CA PRO A 7 11.82 -12.52 -18.24
C PRO A 7 10.45 -12.39 -17.54
N LEU A 8 10.07 -11.17 -17.13
CA LEU A 8 8.83 -10.91 -16.38
C LEU A 8 7.57 -11.45 -17.08
N ASP A 9 7.52 -11.42 -18.41
CA ASP A 9 6.39 -11.95 -19.20
C ASP A 9 6.25 -13.48 -19.14
N LYS A 10 7.28 -14.18 -18.67
CA LYS A 10 7.30 -15.64 -18.49
C LYS A 10 7.00 -16.08 -17.06
N HIS A 11 6.87 -15.16 -16.12
CA HIS A 11 6.49 -15.47 -14.74
C HIS A 11 5.04 -15.94 -14.69
N PHE A 12 4.73 -16.85 -13.76
CA PHE A 12 3.39 -17.44 -13.66
C PHE A 12 2.30 -16.40 -13.39
N ASP A 13 2.67 -15.27 -12.79
CA ASP A 13 1.78 -14.14 -12.50
C ASP A 13 1.96 -12.97 -13.49
N SER A 14 2.70 -13.16 -14.59
CA SER A 14 3.07 -12.11 -15.57
C SER A 14 4.01 -11.02 -15.01
N GLY A 15 4.77 -11.34 -13.96
CA GLY A 15 5.83 -10.50 -13.42
C GLY A 15 5.38 -9.51 -12.36
N PHE A 16 4.07 -9.49 -12.04
CA PHE A 16 3.50 -8.60 -11.04
C PHE A 16 4.19 -8.75 -9.68
N GLY A 17 4.39 -9.99 -9.21
CA GLY A 17 5.01 -10.26 -7.91
C GLY A 17 6.48 -9.90 -7.87
N ALA A 18 7.25 -10.17 -8.93
CA ALA A 18 8.67 -9.79 -8.99
C ALA A 18 8.86 -8.26 -9.00
N VAL A 19 7.97 -7.54 -9.68
CA VAL A 19 7.97 -6.06 -9.65
C VAL A 19 7.50 -5.55 -8.28
N ALA A 20 6.51 -6.20 -7.65
CA ALA A 20 6.08 -5.89 -6.28
C ALA A 20 7.23 -6.04 -5.27
N ASP A 21 7.99 -7.15 -5.35
CA ASP A 21 9.18 -7.39 -4.52
C ASP A 21 10.17 -6.22 -4.68
N SER A 22 10.39 -5.76 -5.91
CA SER A 22 11.30 -4.65 -6.21
C SER A 22 10.84 -3.33 -5.57
N PHE A 23 9.55 -3.02 -5.63
CA PHE A 23 8.97 -1.82 -4.99
C PHE A 23 9.03 -1.91 -3.46
N LYS A 24 8.70 -3.07 -2.89
CA LYS A 24 8.79 -3.29 -1.44
C LYS A 24 10.22 -3.15 -0.94
N ASN A 25 11.17 -3.83 -1.58
CA ASN A 25 12.59 -3.77 -1.19
C ASN A 25 13.14 -2.33 -1.31
N ALA A 26 12.71 -1.57 -2.32
CA ALA A 26 13.06 -0.16 -2.43
C ALA A 26 12.43 0.69 -1.31
N ALA A 27 11.21 0.38 -0.88
CA ALA A 27 10.55 1.04 0.25
C ALA A 27 11.29 0.74 1.57
N ASP A 28 11.60 -0.53 1.83
CA ASP A 28 12.36 -0.97 3.01
C ASP A 28 13.72 -0.25 3.06
N ALA A 29 14.48 -0.28 1.96
CA ALA A 29 15.79 0.37 1.88
C ALA A 29 15.72 1.89 2.03
N LEU A 30 14.68 2.54 1.46
CA LEU A 30 14.50 3.97 1.59
C LEU A 30 14.12 4.34 3.03
N GLU A 31 13.24 3.58 3.67
CA GLU A 31 12.82 3.80 5.05
C GLU A 31 14.01 3.69 6.02
N ASP A 32 14.85 2.66 5.85
CA ASP A 32 16.05 2.44 6.66
C ASP A 32 17.12 3.53 6.44
N ALA A 33 17.18 4.11 5.24
CA ALA A 33 18.15 5.14 4.89
C ALA A 33 17.77 6.57 5.34
N ILE A 34 16.61 6.77 5.98
CA ILE A 34 16.20 8.09 6.50
C ILE A 34 17.01 8.41 7.76
N GLU A 35 18.29 8.74 7.57
CA GLU A 35 19.19 9.21 8.63
C GLU A 35 19.18 10.74 8.76
N LYS A 36 18.85 11.45 7.66
CA LYS A 36 18.91 12.91 7.59
C LYS A 36 17.52 13.54 7.79
N PRO A 37 17.42 14.69 8.48
CA PRO A 37 16.17 15.44 8.56
C PRO A 37 15.68 15.83 7.16
N SER A 38 14.63 15.18 6.70
CA SER A 38 13.91 15.48 5.47
C SER A 38 12.48 15.87 5.86
N LEU A 39 11.91 16.83 5.10
CA LEU A 39 10.49 17.15 5.22
C LEU A 39 9.70 16.19 4.34
N ASN A 40 8.64 15.60 4.90
CA ASN A 40 7.76 14.65 4.24
C ASN A 40 8.45 13.38 3.64
N PRO A 41 9.43 12.76 4.32
CA PRO A 41 10.13 11.57 3.78
C PRO A 41 9.20 10.35 3.64
N HIS A 42 8.05 10.39 4.32
CA HIS A 42 7.02 9.35 4.26
C HIS A 42 6.37 9.25 2.87
N LEU A 43 6.28 10.33 2.08
CA LEU A 43 5.57 10.32 0.80
C LEU A 43 6.12 9.27 -0.18
N PRO A 44 7.43 9.26 -0.52
CA PRO A 44 7.97 8.24 -1.42
C PRO A 44 7.88 6.84 -0.84
N VAL A 45 8.17 6.65 0.46
CA VAL A 45 8.08 5.34 1.13
C VAL A 45 6.65 4.79 1.04
N SER A 46 5.65 5.60 1.37
CA SER A 46 4.25 5.24 1.30
C SER A 46 3.81 4.90 -0.12
N PHE A 47 4.26 5.66 -1.12
CA PHE A 47 3.97 5.34 -2.53
C PHE A 47 4.51 3.95 -2.92
N LEU A 48 5.77 3.67 -2.58
CA LEU A 48 6.43 2.41 -2.94
C LEU A 48 5.73 1.21 -2.29
N TYR A 49 5.46 1.25 -0.97
CA TYR A 49 4.73 0.18 -0.30
C TYR A 49 3.32 0.01 -0.86
N ARG A 50 2.58 1.11 -1.05
CA ARG A 50 1.23 1.02 -1.63
C ARG A 50 1.26 0.32 -2.97
N HIS A 51 2.21 0.72 -3.83
CA HIS A 51 2.27 0.17 -5.17
C HIS A 51 2.68 -1.31 -5.15
N ALA A 52 3.57 -1.70 -4.23
CA ALA A 52 3.87 -3.11 -3.98
C ALA A 52 2.61 -3.90 -3.58
N ILE A 53 1.78 -3.38 -2.66
CA ILE A 53 0.51 -4.02 -2.25
C ILE A 53 -0.43 -4.23 -3.44
N GLU A 54 -0.62 -3.19 -4.26
CA GLU A 54 -1.43 -3.29 -5.48
C GLU A 54 -0.94 -4.42 -6.40
N LEU A 55 0.38 -4.50 -6.63
CA LEU A 55 0.97 -5.51 -7.49
C LEU A 55 0.92 -6.92 -6.88
N TYR A 56 1.08 -7.07 -5.56
CA TYR A 56 0.91 -8.37 -4.90
C TYR A 56 -0.52 -8.88 -5.00
N LEU A 57 -1.52 -8.00 -4.78
CA LEU A 57 -2.92 -8.38 -4.95
C LEU A 57 -3.18 -8.88 -6.38
N LYS A 58 -2.67 -8.17 -7.38
CA LYS A 58 -2.79 -8.58 -8.79
C LYS A 58 -2.09 -9.91 -9.06
N SER A 59 -0.88 -10.09 -8.52
CA SER A 59 -0.12 -11.34 -8.60
C SER A 59 -0.88 -12.53 -8.02
N GLY A 60 -1.45 -12.36 -6.82
CA GLY A 60 -2.26 -13.40 -6.16
C GLY A 60 -3.48 -13.79 -6.98
N ILE A 61 -4.25 -12.81 -7.48
CA ILE A 61 -5.42 -13.05 -8.33
C ILE A 61 -5.03 -13.84 -9.58
N ILE A 62 -3.99 -13.40 -10.29
CA ILE A 62 -3.52 -14.08 -11.52
C ILE A 62 -3.09 -15.52 -11.20
N THR A 63 -2.35 -15.72 -10.11
CA THR A 63 -1.86 -17.03 -9.70
C THR A 63 -3.01 -18.00 -9.41
N LEU A 64 -4.01 -17.61 -8.62
CA LEU A 64 -5.16 -18.47 -8.31
C LEU A 64 -5.94 -18.82 -9.57
N HIS A 65 -6.25 -17.81 -10.40
CA HIS A 65 -7.02 -18.02 -11.61
C HIS A 65 -6.33 -18.98 -12.57
N ARG A 66 -5.02 -18.79 -12.82
CA ARG A 66 -4.24 -19.68 -13.69
C ARG A 66 -4.08 -21.07 -13.10
N LYS A 67 -3.82 -21.18 -11.80
CA LYS A 67 -3.60 -22.48 -11.14
C LYS A 67 -4.85 -23.35 -11.17
N PHE A 68 -6.00 -22.76 -10.88
CA PHE A 68 -7.26 -23.48 -10.72
C PHE A 68 -8.20 -23.34 -11.92
N ASN A 69 -7.70 -22.82 -13.04
CA ASN A 69 -8.46 -22.61 -14.27
C ASN A 69 -9.76 -21.80 -14.08
N ILE A 70 -9.73 -20.80 -13.20
CA ILE A 70 -10.89 -19.94 -12.94
C ILE A 70 -10.97 -18.87 -14.04
N PRO A 71 -12.07 -18.78 -14.80
CA PRO A 71 -12.22 -17.75 -15.83
C PRO A 71 -12.42 -16.35 -15.22
N TYR A 72 -12.07 -15.33 -16.00
CA TYR A 72 -12.34 -13.92 -15.70
C TYR A 72 -13.65 -13.48 -16.38
N GLY A 73 -14.77 -14.01 -15.92
CA GLY A 73 -16.06 -13.86 -16.62
C GLY A 73 -16.08 -14.71 -17.88
N ASP A 74 -16.19 -14.09 -19.05
CA ASP A 74 -16.19 -14.78 -20.35
C ASP A 74 -14.77 -15.05 -20.88
N ILE A 75 -13.73 -14.53 -20.20
CA ILE A 75 -12.32 -14.72 -20.59
C ILE A 75 -11.75 -15.93 -19.85
N THR A 76 -11.00 -16.79 -20.55
CA THR A 76 -10.36 -17.95 -19.91
C THR A 76 -9.28 -17.54 -18.90
N SER A 77 -8.90 -18.46 -18.00
CA SER A 77 -7.86 -18.24 -16.99
C SER A 77 -6.48 -17.87 -17.55
N THR A 78 -6.21 -18.23 -18.81
CA THR A 78 -4.96 -17.91 -19.52
C THR A 78 -5.07 -16.65 -20.38
N GLY A 79 -6.25 -16.04 -20.47
CA GLY A 79 -6.50 -14.82 -21.23
C GLY A 79 -6.02 -13.56 -20.50
N GLU A 80 -6.52 -12.40 -20.95
CA GLU A 80 -6.21 -11.11 -20.32
C GLU A 80 -6.81 -11.03 -18.90
N PRO A 81 -5.98 -10.89 -17.84
CA PRO A 81 -6.50 -10.92 -16.48
C PRO A 81 -7.44 -9.75 -16.19
N CYS A 82 -8.57 -10.06 -15.57
CA CYS A 82 -9.56 -9.06 -15.16
C CYS A 82 -9.98 -9.26 -13.70
N VAL A 83 -10.59 -8.23 -13.13
CA VAL A 83 -11.16 -8.22 -11.78
C VAL A 83 -12.55 -7.58 -11.83
N PRO A 84 -13.55 -8.07 -11.09
CA PRO A 84 -14.86 -7.44 -11.04
C PRO A 84 -14.80 -6.13 -10.25
N VAL A 85 -15.19 -5.03 -10.89
CA VAL A 85 -15.35 -3.72 -10.27
C VAL A 85 -16.78 -3.25 -10.50
N LYS A 86 -17.56 -3.09 -9.42
CA LYS A 86 -18.97 -2.68 -9.48
C LYS A 86 -19.80 -3.51 -10.48
N GLY A 87 -19.59 -4.83 -10.48
CA GLY A 87 -20.31 -5.77 -11.33
C GLY A 87 -19.82 -5.86 -12.78
N LYS A 88 -18.71 -5.21 -13.15
CA LYS A 88 -18.10 -5.31 -14.48
C LYS A 88 -16.69 -5.87 -14.40
N TRP A 89 -16.35 -6.77 -15.32
CA TRP A 89 -14.97 -7.25 -15.46
C TRP A 89 -14.10 -6.16 -16.08
N CYS A 90 -13.10 -5.70 -15.33
CA CYS A 90 -12.15 -4.68 -15.77
C CYS A 90 -10.75 -5.28 -15.87
N LYS A 91 -10.01 -4.87 -16.90
CA LYS A 91 -8.61 -5.27 -17.10
C LYS A 91 -7.79 -4.95 -15.87
N ILE A 92 -7.09 -5.95 -15.32
CA ILE A 92 -6.48 -5.82 -13.99
C ILE A 92 -5.45 -4.68 -13.91
N HIS A 93 -4.75 -4.39 -15.01
CA HIS A 93 -3.74 -3.33 -15.06
C HIS A 93 -4.35 -1.92 -14.94
N THR A 94 -5.64 -1.76 -15.23
CA THR A 94 -6.36 -0.47 -15.12
C THR A 94 -6.97 -0.22 -13.73
N VAL A 95 -6.98 -1.24 -12.86
CA VAL A 95 -7.57 -1.14 -11.53
C VAL A 95 -6.47 -0.84 -10.51
N HIS A 96 -6.53 0.32 -9.88
CA HIS A 96 -5.54 0.79 -8.89
C HIS A 96 -6.08 0.86 -7.46
N SER A 97 -7.40 0.85 -7.30
CA SER A 97 -8.07 0.77 -6.01
C SER A 97 -7.79 -0.61 -5.39
N LEU A 98 -7.35 -0.62 -4.14
CA LEU A 98 -6.99 -1.84 -3.42
C LEU A 98 -8.25 -2.60 -3.00
N GLN A 99 -9.31 -1.88 -2.62
CA GLN A 99 -10.57 -2.50 -2.16
C GLN A 99 -11.14 -3.56 -3.12
N PRO A 100 -11.36 -3.31 -4.43
CA PRO A 100 -11.88 -4.32 -5.34
C PRO A 100 -10.89 -5.46 -5.60
N LEU A 101 -9.59 -5.18 -5.62
CA LEU A 101 -8.55 -6.21 -5.78
C LEU A 101 -8.54 -7.15 -4.56
N TYR A 102 -8.52 -6.58 -3.37
CA TYR A 102 -8.53 -7.31 -2.11
C TYR A 102 -9.81 -8.12 -1.93
N ALA A 103 -10.98 -7.51 -2.17
CA ALA A 103 -12.27 -8.20 -2.08
C ALA A 103 -12.34 -9.41 -3.03
N HIS A 104 -11.82 -9.28 -4.26
CA HIS A 104 -11.78 -10.36 -5.23
C HIS A 104 -10.77 -11.46 -4.86
N LEU A 105 -9.58 -11.09 -4.38
CA LEU A 105 -8.60 -12.06 -3.90
C LEU A 105 -9.18 -12.89 -2.74
N ARG A 106 -9.77 -12.21 -1.74
CA ARG A 106 -10.38 -12.86 -0.57
C ARG A 106 -11.51 -13.79 -0.96
N SER A 107 -12.47 -13.33 -1.77
CA SER A 107 -13.58 -14.18 -2.22
C SER A 107 -13.10 -15.39 -3.01
N THR A 108 -12.02 -15.24 -3.80
CA THR A 108 -11.41 -16.35 -4.53
C THR A 108 -10.77 -17.36 -3.57
N LEU A 109 -10.02 -16.90 -2.57
CA LEU A 109 -9.45 -17.77 -1.53
C LEU A 109 -10.54 -18.52 -0.76
N ASP A 110 -11.59 -17.82 -0.34
CA ASP A 110 -12.73 -18.40 0.36
C ASP A 110 -13.40 -19.49 -0.49
N SER A 111 -13.60 -19.24 -1.79
CA SER A 111 -14.18 -20.21 -2.72
C SER A 111 -13.31 -21.46 -2.95
N LEU A 112 -12.01 -21.34 -2.70
CA LEU A 112 -11.02 -22.41 -2.88
C LEU A 112 -10.64 -23.07 -1.55
N ASN A 113 -11.26 -22.71 -0.42
CA ASN A 113 -10.87 -23.17 0.90
C ASN A 113 -10.78 -24.70 1.02
N ASP A 114 -11.75 -25.43 0.47
CA ASP A 114 -11.76 -26.90 0.49
C ASP A 114 -10.63 -27.51 -0.35
N THR A 115 -10.16 -26.79 -1.37
CA THR A 115 -9.03 -27.20 -2.22
C THR A 115 -7.68 -26.83 -1.60
N LEU A 116 -7.62 -25.73 -0.87
CA LEU A 116 -6.39 -25.17 -0.31
C LEU A 116 -6.05 -25.73 1.08
N SER A 117 -7.06 -25.98 1.93
CA SER A 117 -6.88 -26.47 3.30
C SER A 117 -6.13 -27.80 3.44
N PRO A 118 -6.17 -28.76 2.49
CA PRO A 118 -5.40 -29.99 2.60
C PRO A 118 -3.90 -29.81 2.29
N ILE A 119 -3.47 -28.65 1.80
CA ILE A 119 -2.07 -28.42 1.42
C ILE A 119 -1.23 -28.26 2.70
N PRO A 120 -0.25 -29.14 2.96
CA PRO A 120 0.52 -29.11 4.19
C PRO A 120 1.43 -27.87 4.28
N ASN A 121 1.67 -27.40 5.50
CA ASN A 121 2.55 -26.26 5.79
C ASN A 121 2.14 -24.94 5.11
N THR A 122 0.83 -24.74 4.94
CA THR A 122 0.27 -23.49 4.41
C THR A 122 -0.81 -22.97 5.34
N ASP A 123 -0.93 -21.65 5.41
CA ASP A 123 -2.06 -20.97 6.03
C ASP A 123 -2.60 -19.94 5.03
N TRP A 124 -3.84 -20.17 4.60
CA TRP A 124 -4.55 -19.32 3.63
C TRP A 124 -5.44 -18.28 4.30
N THR A 125 -5.49 -18.30 5.63
CA THR A 125 -6.32 -17.40 6.43
C THR A 125 -5.73 -16.00 6.39
N LEU A 126 -6.52 -15.05 5.92
CA LEU A 126 -6.18 -13.64 6.01
C LEU A 126 -6.53 -13.12 7.41
N PRO A 127 -5.60 -12.43 8.09
CA PRO A 127 -5.85 -11.96 9.44
C PRO A 127 -6.92 -10.85 9.44
N PRO A 128 -7.77 -10.77 10.47
CA PRO A 128 -8.93 -9.87 10.49
C PRO A 128 -8.55 -8.38 10.43
N GLU A 129 -7.40 -7.99 10.99
CA GLU A 129 -6.90 -6.62 10.94
C GLU A 129 -6.58 -6.13 9.52
N LEU A 130 -6.35 -7.05 8.57
CA LEU A 130 -6.08 -6.71 7.18
C LEU A 130 -7.22 -5.93 6.53
N ASP A 131 -8.47 -6.22 6.92
CA ASP A 131 -9.64 -5.47 6.44
C ASP A 131 -9.54 -3.99 6.81
N GLN A 132 -9.16 -3.70 8.05
CA GLN A 132 -9.03 -2.34 8.55
C GLN A 132 -7.84 -1.63 7.89
N TRP A 133 -6.73 -2.34 7.68
CA TRP A 133 -5.56 -1.78 6.99
C TRP A 133 -5.87 -1.42 5.54
N ILE A 134 -6.55 -2.31 4.80
CA ILE A 134 -6.94 -2.02 3.41
C ILE A 134 -7.88 -0.80 3.35
N ILE A 135 -8.85 -0.71 4.25
CA ILE A 135 -9.75 0.45 4.34
C ILE A 135 -8.94 1.74 4.61
N ALA A 136 -8.04 1.74 5.60
CA ALA A 136 -7.24 2.91 5.94
C ALA A 136 -6.33 3.37 4.79
N ILE A 137 -5.73 2.42 4.06
CA ILE A 137 -4.90 2.71 2.90
C ILE A 137 -5.76 3.27 1.75
N GLU A 138 -6.92 2.68 1.48
CA GLU A 138 -7.85 3.10 0.43
C GLU A 138 -8.42 4.51 0.71
N GLU A 139 -8.76 4.78 1.97
CA GLU A 139 -9.21 6.10 2.42
C GLU A 139 -8.12 7.16 2.27
N THR A 140 -6.85 6.78 2.45
CA THR A 140 -5.73 7.71 2.24
C THR A 140 -5.45 7.93 0.76
N ASP A 141 -5.38 6.85 -0.03
CA ASP A 141 -5.01 6.90 -1.43
C ASP A 141 -5.78 5.84 -2.26
N SER A 142 -6.97 6.14 -2.75
CA SER A 142 -7.74 5.17 -3.55
C SER A 142 -7.26 5.03 -5.00
N SER A 143 -6.47 6.01 -5.48
CA SER A 143 -6.11 6.11 -6.91
C SER A 143 -4.61 6.03 -7.18
N SER A 144 -3.81 5.73 -6.15
CA SER A 144 -2.34 5.78 -6.24
C SER A 144 -1.81 7.17 -6.57
N THR A 145 -2.54 8.25 -6.26
CA THR A 145 -2.14 9.62 -6.61
C THR A 145 -1.76 10.47 -5.41
N PHE A 146 -2.26 10.14 -4.23
CA PHE A 146 -2.07 10.93 -3.01
C PHE A 146 -0.58 11.11 -2.69
N PHE A 147 0.18 10.02 -2.63
CA PHE A 147 1.60 10.09 -2.25
C PHE A 147 2.53 10.63 -3.35
N ARG A 148 2.05 10.76 -4.60
CA ARG A 148 2.87 11.17 -5.76
C ARG A 148 2.70 12.63 -6.15
N TYR A 149 1.48 13.15 -6.06
CA TYR A 149 1.16 14.47 -6.59
C TYR A 149 0.94 15.46 -5.45
N PRO A 150 1.51 16.69 -5.51
CA PRO A 150 1.29 17.73 -4.50
C PRO A 150 -0.20 18.09 -4.35
N VAL A 151 -0.93 18.11 -5.46
CA VAL A 151 -2.35 18.42 -5.52
C VAL A 151 -3.07 17.30 -6.26
N THR A 152 -4.18 16.84 -5.68
CA THR A 152 -5.06 15.82 -6.25
C THR A 152 -6.46 16.40 -6.43
N LYS A 153 -7.48 15.53 -6.58
CA LYS A 153 -8.87 15.95 -6.67
C LYS A 153 -9.46 16.33 -5.30
N ASP A 154 -8.80 15.95 -4.21
CA ASP A 154 -9.27 16.18 -2.84
C ASP A 154 -8.34 17.18 -2.12
N LYS A 155 -8.70 18.47 -2.21
CA LYS A 155 -7.93 19.56 -1.60
C LYS A 155 -7.80 19.45 -0.09
N LYS A 156 -8.79 18.84 0.58
CA LYS A 156 -8.77 18.68 2.04
C LYS A 156 -7.71 17.65 2.41
N LYS A 157 -7.72 16.50 1.73
CA LYS A 157 -6.68 15.47 1.89
C LYS A 157 -5.29 15.96 1.49
N ASP A 158 -5.18 16.81 0.46
CA ASP A 158 -3.88 17.37 0.07
C ASP A 158 -3.22 18.18 1.22
N GLN A 159 -4.00 18.84 2.08
CA GLN A 159 -3.48 19.52 3.27
C GLN A 159 -2.96 18.53 4.33
N GLU A 160 -3.52 17.33 4.37
CA GLU A 160 -3.16 16.26 5.31
C GLU A 160 -1.86 15.51 4.91
N LYS A 161 -1.30 15.79 3.72
CA LYS A 161 -0.02 15.20 3.25
C LYS A 161 1.21 15.80 3.91
N SER A 162 1.11 17.08 4.25
CA SER A 162 2.21 17.82 4.86
C SER A 162 2.31 17.39 6.32
N THR A 163 3.51 17.07 6.79
CA THR A 163 3.79 16.96 8.23
C THR A 163 3.91 18.34 8.89
N ILE A 164 3.76 19.42 8.12
CA ILE A 164 3.75 20.80 8.62
C ILE A 164 2.32 21.34 8.53
N HIS A 165 1.79 21.79 9.66
CA HIS A 165 0.44 22.31 9.80
C HIS A 165 0.45 23.73 10.35
N ARG A 166 -0.48 24.57 9.87
CA ARG A 166 -0.71 25.88 10.48
C ARG A 166 -1.35 25.68 11.85
N GLU A 167 -0.83 26.36 12.86
CA GLU A 167 -1.32 26.28 14.22
C GLU A 167 -1.36 27.68 14.86
N ASP A 168 -2.25 27.86 15.83
CA ASP A 168 -2.27 29.05 16.66
C ASP A 168 -1.12 29.01 17.69
N VAL A 169 -0.45 30.14 17.91
CA VAL A 169 0.73 30.21 18.79
C VAL A 169 0.36 29.91 20.24
N ASP A 170 -0.75 30.44 20.74
CA ASP A 170 -1.16 30.23 22.13
C ASP A 170 -1.54 28.77 22.37
N GLN A 171 -2.18 28.13 21.39
CA GLN A 171 -2.45 26.68 21.41
C GLN A 171 -1.16 25.87 21.42
N MET A 172 -0.19 26.24 20.57
CA MET A 172 1.11 25.58 20.49
C MET A 172 1.87 25.67 21.82
N LEU A 173 1.96 26.87 22.40
CA LEU A 173 2.61 27.11 23.69
C LEU A 173 1.89 26.36 24.82
N SER A 174 0.56 26.35 24.83
CA SER A 174 -0.23 25.63 25.82
C SER A 174 0.04 24.12 25.80
N LYS A 175 0.25 23.53 24.62
CA LYS A 175 0.63 22.12 24.47
C LYS A 175 2.02 21.80 25.01
N MET A 176 2.92 22.79 25.06
CA MET A 176 4.30 22.61 25.53
C MET A 176 4.45 22.75 27.05
N HIS A 177 3.46 23.32 27.75
CA HIS A 177 3.54 23.52 29.20
C HIS A 177 3.52 22.20 29.99
N GLY A 178 4.20 22.19 31.14
CA GLY A 178 4.29 21.03 32.02
C GLY A 178 5.08 19.88 31.39
N ASN A 179 4.50 18.68 31.36
CA ASN A 179 5.06 17.49 30.71
C ASN A 179 4.58 17.33 29.25
N GLY A 180 4.25 18.45 28.59
CA GLY A 180 3.79 18.46 27.19
C GLY A 180 4.84 17.95 26.19
N PRO A 181 4.43 17.51 24.99
CA PRO A 181 5.35 17.05 23.97
C PRO A 181 6.26 18.19 23.46
N ARG A 182 7.44 17.82 22.96
CA ARG A 182 8.30 18.77 22.25
C ARG A 182 7.66 19.14 20.91
N VAL A 183 7.58 20.43 20.63
CA VAL A 183 7.09 20.95 19.34
C VAL A 183 8.27 21.47 18.52
N LYS A 184 8.29 21.12 17.23
CA LYS A 184 9.13 21.76 16.22
C LYS A 184 8.26 22.78 15.48
N ALA A 185 8.65 24.05 15.48
CA ALA A 185 7.83 25.12 14.95
C ALA A 185 8.59 26.06 14.01
N LEU A 186 7.86 26.64 13.05
CA LEU A 186 8.28 27.78 12.24
C LEU A 186 7.34 28.94 12.55
N LEU A 187 7.90 30.08 12.94
CA LEU A 187 7.16 31.32 13.17
C LEU A 187 7.53 32.33 12.10
N MET A 188 6.54 32.94 11.47
CA MET A 188 6.73 34.06 10.55
C MET A 188 6.40 35.35 11.26
N LEU A 189 7.32 36.31 11.18
CA LEU A 189 7.20 37.62 11.81
C LEU A 189 6.96 38.72 10.78
N ASP A 190 6.21 39.76 11.15
CA ASP A 190 6.14 41.01 10.38
C ASP A 190 7.36 41.92 10.66
N GLY A 191 7.40 43.10 10.04
CA GLY A 191 8.49 44.07 10.24
C GLY A 191 8.55 44.71 11.64
N ASN A 192 7.59 44.41 12.52
CA ASN A 192 7.55 44.84 13.92
C ASN A 192 7.75 43.67 14.89
N ASP A 193 8.26 42.52 14.40
CA ASP A 193 8.44 41.27 15.16
C ASP A 193 7.14 40.64 15.71
N ASN A 194 5.96 41.00 15.18
CA ASN A 194 4.72 40.32 15.55
C ASN A 194 4.59 39.00 14.79
N ILE A 195 4.13 37.94 15.45
CA ILE A 195 3.85 36.66 14.80
C ILE A 195 2.61 36.79 13.91
N VAL A 196 2.77 36.57 12.60
CA VAL A 196 1.67 36.61 11.62
C VAL A 196 1.21 35.21 11.20
N GLU A 197 2.13 34.24 11.19
CA GLU A 197 1.82 32.84 10.94
C GLU A 197 2.70 31.94 11.81
N ALA A 198 2.12 30.81 12.25
CA ALA A 198 2.83 29.79 12.99
C ALA A 198 2.50 28.43 12.40
N PHE A 199 3.53 27.59 12.32
CA PHE A 199 3.43 26.24 11.81
C PHE A 199 4.12 25.28 12.77
N SER A 200 3.50 24.13 13.01
CA SER A 200 4.09 23.03 13.77
C SER A 200 4.36 21.83 12.86
N HIS A 201 5.38 21.06 13.20
CA HIS A 201 5.66 19.78 12.56
C HIS A 201 5.10 18.63 13.40
N ASP A 202 4.17 17.88 12.82
CA ASP A 202 3.59 16.64 13.35
C ASP A 202 3.64 15.55 12.26
N ASP A 203 4.38 14.48 12.52
CA ASP A 203 4.51 13.33 11.62
C ASP A 203 3.81 12.07 12.14
N THR A 204 2.97 12.18 13.17
CA THR A 204 2.32 11.03 13.83
C THR A 204 1.51 10.23 12.83
N ARG A 205 0.56 10.88 12.13
CA ARG A 205 -0.27 10.23 11.12
C ARG A 205 0.53 9.67 9.94
N ALA A 206 1.60 10.36 9.55
CA ALA A 206 2.51 9.91 8.50
C ALA A 206 3.24 8.61 8.89
N LYS A 207 3.66 8.48 10.15
CA LYS A 207 4.27 7.25 10.67
C LYS A 207 3.26 6.11 10.77
N GLU A 208 2.04 6.40 11.24
CA GLU A 208 0.97 5.40 11.33
C GLU A 208 0.61 4.79 9.97
N ILE A 209 0.46 5.63 8.93
CA ILE A 209 0.16 5.13 7.59
C ILE A 209 1.34 4.36 6.99
N VAL A 210 2.59 4.79 7.20
CA VAL A 210 3.78 4.04 6.76
C VAL A 210 3.83 2.67 7.45
N GLY A 211 3.57 2.61 8.76
CA GLY A 211 3.52 1.35 9.51
C GLY A 211 2.45 0.40 8.96
N THR A 212 1.25 0.92 8.71
CA THR A 212 0.12 0.15 8.12
C THR A 212 0.48 -0.38 6.73
N LEU A 213 1.07 0.47 5.88
CA LEU A 213 1.52 0.10 4.53
C LEU A 213 2.62 -0.97 4.58
N LYS A 214 3.60 -0.83 5.46
CA LYS A 214 4.69 -1.79 5.62
C LYS A 214 4.18 -3.16 6.07
N GLN A 215 3.34 -3.19 7.10
CA GLN A 215 2.73 -4.44 7.60
C GLN A 215 1.88 -5.13 6.52
N THR A 216 1.08 -4.36 5.79
CA THR A 216 0.24 -4.88 4.70
C THR A 216 1.11 -5.41 3.55
N ALA A 217 2.18 -4.69 3.17
CA ALA A 217 3.11 -5.13 2.14
C ALA A 217 3.89 -6.39 2.54
N GLU A 218 4.31 -6.51 3.80
CA GLU A 218 5.00 -7.71 4.32
C GLU A 218 4.09 -8.94 4.32
N LEU A 219 2.84 -8.78 4.76
CA LEU A 219 1.84 -9.84 4.71
C LEU A 219 1.64 -10.35 3.28
N PHE A 220 1.42 -9.45 2.33
CA PHE A 220 1.21 -9.84 0.94
C PHE A 220 2.47 -10.38 0.26
N TYR A 221 3.66 -9.91 0.66
CA TYR A 221 4.93 -10.50 0.25
C TYR A 221 5.02 -11.96 0.69
N CYS A 222 4.71 -12.25 1.96
CA CYS A 222 4.69 -13.61 2.49
C CYS A 222 3.65 -14.50 1.80
N LEU A 223 2.42 -13.99 1.64
CA LEU A 223 1.35 -14.70 0.93
C LEU A 223 1.77 -15.02 -0.52
N ARG A 224 2.32 -14.05 -1.25
CA ARG A 224 2.79 -14.23 -2.62
C ARG A 224 3.94 -15.24 -2.68
N ALA A 225 4.88 -15.20 -1.73
CA ALA A 225 6.00 -16.14 -1.69
C ALA A 225 5.49 -17.58 -1.50
N MET A 226 4.55 -17.77 -0.57
CA MET A 226 3.86 -19.05 -0.36
C MET A 226 3.15 -19.51 -1.63
N MET A 227 2.36 -18.63 -2.27
CA MET A 227 1.63 -18.93 -3.50
C MET A 227 2.54 -19.33 -4.66
N SER A 228 3.63 -18.60 -4.90
CA SER A 228 4.58 -18.94 -5.97
C SER A 228 5.21 -20.30 -5.71
N PHE A 229 5.63 -20.60 -4.49
CA PHE A 229 6.25 -21.88 -4.15
C PHE A 229 5.26 -23.04 -4.28
N VAL A 230 4.09 -22.92 -3.65
CA VAL A 230 3.11 -24.01 -3.49
C VAL A 230 2.27 -24.22 -4.75
N LEU A 231 1.80 -23.14 -5.38
CA LEU A 231 0.85 -23.22 -6.48
C LEU A 231 1.57 -23.20 -7.84
N ALA A 232 2.59 -22.36 -7.99
CA ALA A 232 3.31 -22.18 -9.25
C ALA A 232 4.61 -23.00 -9.36
N GLY A 233 4.99 -23.77 -8.32
CA GLY A 233 6.20 -24.58 -8.31
C GLY A 233 7.49 -23.76 -8.28
N GLY A 234 7.43 -22.59 -7.62
CA GLY A 234 8.52 -21.61 -7.58
C GLY A 234 8.76 -20.92 -8.92
N ARG A 235 7.68 -20.72 -9.68
CA ARG A 235 7.58 -19.97 -10.95
C ARG A 235 6.62 -18.78 -10.82
#